data_AF-A0A9D9DVF2-F1
#
_entry.id   AF-A0A9D9DVF2-F1
#
_cell.length_a   1.000
_cell.length_b   1.000
_cell.length_c   1.000
_cell.angle_alpha   90.00
_cell.angle_beta   90.00
_cell.angle_gamma   90.00
#
_symmetry.space_group_name_H-M   'P 1'
#
loop_
_entity.id
_entity.type
_entity.pdbx_description
1 polymer ?
#
loop_
_entity_poly.entity_id
_entity_poly.type
_entity_poly.pdbx_seq_one_letter_code
_entity_poly.pdbx_strand_id
1 'polypeptide(L)'
;MGIAYKNEIELIKNRNIDVAFVPVDPRLEENYILAIDYIMKNTNIKYVLPMHFWGDFSVYDKVCSDEKSENYRDKLVKINHTNEKFNLK
;
A
#
# COMPACT_ATOMS: atom_id res chain seq x y z
N MET A 1 -6.18 -7.82 11.11
CA MET A 1 -5.87 -6.38 11.21
C MET A 1 -6.26 -5.84 12.56
N GLY A 2 -5.36 -5.16 13.26
CA GLY A 2 -5.58 -4.65 14.62
C GLY A 2 -6.59 -3.50 14.69
N ILE A 3 -7.34 -3.42 15.79
CA ILE A 3 -8.41 -2.42 16.00
C ILE A 3 -7.85 -0.99 15.96
N ALA A 4 -6.68 -0.75 16.56
CA ALA A 4 -6.05 0.57 16.57
C ALA A 4 -5.81 1.09 15.14
N TYR A 5 -5.29 0.26 14.24
CA TYR A 5 -5.10 0.65 12.84
C TYR A 5 -6.42 1.01 12.16
N LYS A 6 -7.45 0.17 12.34
CA LYS A 6 -8.77 0.44 11.76
C LYS A 6 -9.35 1.77 12.22
N ASN A 7 -9.21 2.09 13.50
CA ASN A 7 -9.69 3.35 14.07
C ASN A 7 -8.99 4.57 13.44
N GLU A 8 -7.67 4.52 13.22
CA GLU A 8 -6.95 5.60 12.57
C GLU A 8 -7.37 5.78 11.10
N ILE A 9 -7.62 4.67 10.38
CA ILE A 9 -8.12 4.74 8.99
C ILE A 9 -9.52 5.37 8.94
N GLU A 10 -10.39 5.09 9.92
CA GLU A 10 -11.72 5.71 10.00
C GLU A 10 -11.66 7.23 10.12
N LEU A 11 -10.63 7.79 10.77
CA LEU A 11 -10.45 9.24 10.91
C LEU A 11 -10.14 9.94 9.57
N ILE A 12 -9.64 9.18 8.59
CA ILE A 12 -9.23 9.70 7.28
C ILE A 12 -10.07 9.19 6.11
N LYS A 13 -11.11 8.37 6.35
CA LYS A 13 -11.92 7.73 5.29
C LYS A 13 -12.54 8.67 4.26
N ASN A 14 -12.89 9.89 4.68
CA ASN A 14 -13.51 10.91 3.83
C ASN A 14 -12.50 11.91 3.24
N ARG A 15 -11.19 11.66 3.40
CA ARG A 15 -10.14 12.50 2.81
C ARG A 15 -9.76 11.96 1.43
N ASN A 16 -9.55 12.87 0.49
CA ASN A 16 -8.88 12.55 -0.75
C ASN A 16 -7.37 12.58 -0.51
N ILE A 17 -6.70 11.47 -0.80
CA ILE A 17 -5.26 11.30 -0.58
C ILE A 17 -4.62 11.07 -1.94
N ASP A 18 -3.82 12.02 -2.40
CA ASP A 18 -3.13 11.88 -3.69
C ASP A 18 -2.09 10.76 -3.64
N VAL A 19 -1.31 10.69 -2.56
CA VAL A 19 -0.19 9.76 -2.42
C VAL A 19 -0.14 9.19 -1.01
N ALA A 20 -0.08 7.86 -0.89
CA ALA A 20 0.07 7.15 0.37
C ALA A 20 1.28 6.21 0.32
N PHE A 21 2.19 6.34 1.28
CA PHE A 21 3.24 5.35 1.53
C PHE A 21 2.77 4.42 2.63
N VAL A 22 2.65 3.12 2.34
CA VAL A 22 2.02 2.16 3.24
C VAL A 22 2.99 1.01 3.51
N PRO A 23 3.32 0.72 4.78
CA PRO A 23 4.18 -0.40 5.12
C PRO A 23 3.60 -1.74 4.65
N VAL A 24 4.45 -2.55 4.08
CA VAL A 24 4.25 -3.99 3.85
C VAL A 24 5.37 -4.72 4.55
N ASP A 25 5.05 -5.82 5.22
CA ASP A 25 6.05 -6.60 5.95
C ASP A 25 6.06 -8.04 5.45
N PRO A 26 7.00 -8.40 4.55
CA PRO A 26 7.10 -9.76 4.01
C PRO A 26 7.24 -10.85 5.08
N ARG A 27 7.72 -10.50 6.28
CA ARG A 27 7.89 -11.42 7.42
C ARG A 27 6.57 -11.86 8.03
N LEU A 28 5.47 -11.15 7.73
CA LEU A 28 4.12 -11.51 8.17
C LEU A 28 3.44 -12.52 7.23
N GLU A 29 4.19 -13.10 6.29
CA GLU A 29 3.74 -14.15 5.36
C GLU A 29 2.50 -13.71 4.55
N GLU A 30 1.37 -14.39 4.70
CA GLU A 30 0.08 -14.07 4.05
C GLU A 30 -0.51 -12.73 4.51
N ASN A 31 -0.11 -12.25 5.68
CA ASN A 31 -0.63 -11.02 6.27
C ASN A 31 0.13 -9.76 5.82
N TYR A 32 1.20 -9.89 5.03
CA TYR A 32 2.06 -8.79 4.58
C TYR A 32 1.31 -7.64 3.90
N ILE A 33 0.21 -7.94 3.20
CA ILE A 33 -0.58 -7.01 2.37
C ILE A 33 -1.73 -6.34 3.14
N LEU A 34 -2.08 -6.82 4.34
CA LEU A 34 -3.33 -6.42 5.01
C LEU A 34 -3.45 -4.90 5.22
N ALA A 35 -2.35 -4.19 5.43
CA ALA A 35 -2.35 -2.73 5.63
C ALA A 35 -2.79 -1.99 4.36
N ILE A 36 -2.17 -2.34 3.21
CA ILE A 36 -2.53 -1.80 1.89
C ILE A 36 -3.98 -2.17 1.56
N ASP A 37 -4.33 -3.45 1.68
CA ASP A 37 -5.66 -3.92 1.33
C ASP A 37 -6.75 -3.19 2.14
N TYR A 38 -6.54 -3.03 3.44
CA TYR A 38 -7.51 -2.36 4.30
C TYR A 38 -7.64 -0.87 3.98
N ILE A 39 -6.53 -0.13 3.82
CA ILE A 39 -6.61 1.31 3.56
C ILE A 39 -7.20 1.61 2.18
N MET A 40 -6.85 0.82 1.15
CA MET A 40 -7.38 0.99 -0.21
C MET A 40 -8.88 0.71 -0.30
N LYS A 41 -9.41 -0.20 0.54
CA LYS A 41 -10.86 -0.49 0.62
C LYS A 41 -11.68 0.54 1.40
N ASN A 42 -11.04 1.34 2.26
CA ASN A 42 -11.73 2.22 3.22
C ASN A 42 -11.43 3.71 3.04
N THR A 43 -10.60 4.09 2.07
CA THR A 43 -10.22 5.50 1.83
C THR A 43 -10.15 5.81 0.34
N ASN A 44 -10.15 7.10 -0.02
CA ASN A 44 -9.95 7.53 -1.40
C ASN A 44 -8.48 7.89 -1.66
N ILE A 45 -7.68 6.89 -2.03
CA ILE A 45 -6.28 7.06 -2.43
C ILE A 45 -6.15 7.02 -3.96
N LYS A 46 -5.36 7.94 -4.53
CA LYS A 46 -5.02 7.97 -5.95
C LYS A 46 -3.79 7.12 -6.28
N TYR A 47 -2.71 7.26 -5.50
CA TYR A 47 -1.48 6.47 -5.64
C TYR A 47 -1.04 5.87 -4.32
N VAL A 48 -0.72 4.57 -4.31
CA VAL A 48 -0.17 3.87 -3.15
C VAL A 48 1.20 3.29 -3.46
N LEU A 49 2.15 3.59 -2.59
CA LEU A 49 3.52 3.11 -2.65
C LEU A 49 3.74 2.13 -1.49
N PRO A 50 3.99 0.84 -1.75
CA PRO A 50 4.47 -0.05 -0.70
C PRO A 50 5.79 0.49 -0.16
N MET A 51 6.03 0.35 1.14
CA MET A 51 7.31 0.66 1.78
C MET A 51 7.67 -0.41 2.82
N HIS A 52 8.77 -0.22 3.56
CA HIS A 52 9.20 -1.12 4.64
C HIS A 52 9.62 -2.53 4.18
N PHE A 53 10.29 -2.63 3.03
CA PHE A 53 10.80 -3.88 2.47
C PHE A 53 12.34 -3.97 2.37
N TRP A 54 13.08 -3.05 3.01
CA TRP A 54 14.55 -3.11 3.21
C TRP A 54 15.40 -3.46 1.97
N GLY A 55 15.07 -2.90 0.81
CA GLY A 55 15.80 -3.14 -0.44
C GLY A 55 15.34 -4.35 -1.25
N ASP A 56 14.35 -5.10 -0.75
CA ASP A 56 13.64 -6.11 -1.53
C ASP A 56 12.53 -5.46 -2.37
N PHE A 57 12.89 -4.99 -3.57
CA PHE A 57 11.94 -4.36 -4.50
C PHE A 57 10.98 -5.37 -5.18
N SER A 58 11.17 -6.69 -4.97
CA SER A 58 10.25 -7.71 -5.49
C SER A 58 8.87 -7.66 -4.81
N VAL A 59 8.77 -6.95 -3.68
CA VAL A 59 7.51 -6.77 -2.95
C VAL A 59 6.42 -6.12 -3.80
N TYR A 60 6.78 -5.20 -4.71
CA TYR A 60 5.79 -4.68 -5.66
C TYR A 60 5.17 -5.80 -6.50
N ASP A 61 6.00 -6.67 -7.08
CA ASP A 61 5.53 -7.76 -7.94
C ASP A 61 4.68 -8.76 -7.15
N LYS A 62 5.02 -8.99 -5.87
CA LYS A 62 4.23 -9.81 -4.94
C LYS A 62 2.83 -9.19 -4.68
N VAL A 63 2.78 -7.90 -4.32
CA VAL A 63 1.49 -7.20 -4.09
C VAL A 63 0.66 -7.13 -5.36
N CYS A 64 1.27 -6.82 -6.50
CA CYS A 64 0.60 -6.72 -7.79
C CYS A 64 0.02 -8.07 -8.27
N SER A 65 0.61 -9.18 -7.83
CA SER A 65 0.13 -10.53 -8.14
C SER A 65 -0.90 -11.09 -7.13
N ASP A 66 -1.05 -10.47 -5.96
CA ASP A 66 -2.02 -10.89 -4.93
C ASP A 66 -3.46 -10.61 -5.38
N GLU A 67 -4.38 -11.55 -5.21
CA GLU A 67 -5.79 -11.36 -5.56
C GLU A 67 -6.43 -10.19 -4.81
N LYS A 68 -5.99 -9.92 -3.57
CA LYS A 68 -6.53 -8.79 -2.78
C LYS A 68 -6.30 -7.45 -3.44
N SER A 69 -5.28 -7.34 -4.30
CA SER A 69 -4.93 -6.08 -4.96
C SER A 69 -5.73 -5.78 -6.21
N GLU A 70 -6.51 -6.73 -6.73
CA GLU A 70 -7.19 -6.64 -8.03
C GLU A 70 -7.86 -5.29 -8.30
N ASN A 71 -8.63 -4.78 -7.34
CA ASN A 71 -9.42 -3.55 -7.48
C ASN A 71 -8.61 -2.24 -7.35
N TYR A 72 -7.32 -2.30 -7.08
CA TYR A 72 -6.47 -1.12 -6.91
C TYR A 72 -5.07 -1.26 -7.52
N ARG A 73 -4.83 -2.27 -8.37
CA ARG A 73 -3.50 -2.50 -8.99
C ARG A 73 -3.03 -1.31 -9.82
N ASP A 74 -3.96 -0.64 -10.48
CA ASP A 74 -3.72 0.58 -11.28
C ASP A 74 -3.23 1.76 -10.43
N LYS A 75 -3.45 1.72 -9.12
CA LYS A 75 -3.02 2.73 -8.15
C LYS A 75 -1.68 2.39 -7.48
N LEU A 76 -1.19 1.16 -7.62
CA LEU A 76 0.12 0.75 -7.08
C LEU A 76 1.24 1.36 -7.90
N VAL A 77 2.16 2.04 -7.22
CA VAL A 77 3.38 2.56 -7.85
C VAL A 77 4.54 1.63 -7.55
N LYS A 78 5.26 1.20 -8.60
CA LYS A 78 6.47 0.40 -8.48
C LYS A 78 7.63 1.27 -8.02
N ILE A 79 8.32 0.82 -6.97
CA ILE A 79 9.61 1.36 -6.54
C ILE A 79 10.68 0.37 -6.99
N ASN A 80 11.70 0.85 -7.69
CA ASN A 80 12.81 0.09 -8.26
C ASN A 80 14.11 0.28 -7.47
N HIS A 81 14.31 1.43 -6.83
CA HIS A 81 15.49 1.70 -6.03
C HIS A 81 15.25 2.73 -4.92
N THR A 82 16.16 2.76 -3.93
CA THR A 82 16.13 3.78 -2.88
C THR A 82 16.33 5.18 -3.47
N ASN A 83 15.61 6.18 -2.94
CA ASN A 83 15.63 7.57 -3.41
C ASN A 83 15.12 7.78 -4.85
N GLU A 84 14.32 6.87 -5.38
CA GLU A 84 13.63 7.07 -6.66
C GLU A 84 12.70 8.30 -6.61
N LYS A 85 12.66 9.04 -7.72
CA LYS A 85 11.86 10.25 -7.87
C LYS A 85 10.65 9.93 -8.76
N PHE A 86 9.46 10.32 -8.31
CA PHE A 86 8.21 10.06 -9.00
C PHE A 86 7.59 11.36 -9.51
N ASN A 87 7.16 11.36 -10.77
CA ASN A 87 6.32 12.41 -11.35
C ASN A 87 4.92 11.83 -11.56
N LEU A 88 4.11 11.84 -10.50
CA LEU A 88 2.73 11.35 -10.52
C LEU A 88 1.80 12.46 -11.01
N LYS A 89 0.84 12.14 -11.87
CA LYS A 89 -0.08 13.10 -12.50
C LYS A 89 -1.45 13.06 -11.84
#